data_AF-V4PHH8-F1
#
_entry.id   AF-V4PHH8-F1
#
_cell.length_a   1.000
_cell.length_b   1.000
_cell.length_c   1.000
_cell.angle_alpha   90.00
_cell.angle_beta   90.00
_cell.angle_gamma   90.00
#
_symmetry.space_group_name_H-M   'P 1'
#
loop_
_entity.id
_entity.type
_entity.pdbx_description
1 polymer ?
#
loop_
_entity_poly.entity_id
_entity_poly.type
_entity_poly.pdbx_seq_one_letter_code
_entity_poly.pdbx_strand_id
1 'polypeptide(L)'
;MPDTASPTLDHYKRDAARLLKQARAGDATALQRFQRLDNPPAEIQLKHALAVVAGEAGHDSWTDLKQASGLDFSEFFGGHGLRDSLNPWFNNYDEAKAFQTENGGVLLPYRHHFFVSSTAMLARLGFEEDHADWQAIGFDFVRPASAEAQTRIKAGLQRRFTSA
;
A
#
# COMPACT_ATOMS: atom_id res chain seq x y z
N MET A 1 25.44 -9.05 -16.06
CA MET A 1 24.66 -7.81 -15.89
C MET A 1 23.81 -8.02 -14.65
N PRO A 2 23.97 -7.25 -13.56
CA PRO A 2 23.09 -7.40 -12.42
C PRO A 2 21.72 -6.82 -12.79
N ASP A 3 20.71 -7.66 -12.66
CA ASP A 3 19.29 -7.32 -12.68
C ASP A 3 19.04 -6.24 -11.60
N THR A 4 19.02 -4.96 -11.99
CA THR A 4 18.52 -3.89 -11.10
C THR A 4 17.01 -3.99 -11.09
N ALA A 5 16.48 -5.02 -10.44
CA ALA A 5 15.11 -5.02 -9.98
C ALA A 5 14.93 -3.75 -9.15
N SER A 6 14.15 -2.80 -9.66
CA SER A 6 13.82 -1.56 -8.96
C SER A 6 13.48 -1.89 -7.51
N PRO A 7 14.10 -1.24 -6.51
CA PRO A 7 13.88 -1.59 -5.11
C PRO A 7 12.38 -1.53 -4.81
N THR A 8 11.84 -2.57 -4.17
CA THR A 8 10.42 -2.60 -3.80
C THR A 8 10.15 -1.59 -2.69
N LEU A 9 8.89 -1.16 -2.53
CA LEU A 9 8.48 -0.26 -1.43
C LEU A 9 8.96 -0.71 -0.06
N ASP A 10 9.01 -2.02 0.17
CA ASP A 10 9.47 -2.61 1.43
C ASP A 10 10.97 -2.42 1.66
N HIS A 11 11.77 -2.42 0.58
CA HIS A 11 13.19 -2.06 0.64
C HIS A 11 13.35 -0.61 1.11
N TYR A 12 12.64 0.33 0.49
CA TYR A 12 12.73 1.74 0.86
C TYR A 12 12.24 2.01 2.29
N LYS A 13 11.18 1.32 2.75
CA LYS A 13 10.73 1.41 4.15
C LYS A 13 11.80 0.93 5.13
N ARG A 14 12.49 -0.17 4.83
CA ARG A 14 13.59 -0.70 5.65
C ARG A 14 14.76 0.27 5.69
N ASP A 15 15.13 0.85 4.56
CA ASP A 15 16.22 1.82 4.49
C ASP A 15 15.90 3.09 5.28
N ALA A 16 14.68 3.61 5.16
CA ALA A 16 14.20 4.75 5.95
C ALA A 16 14.22 4.45 7.47
N ALA A 17 13.80 3.26 7.89
CA ALA A 17 13.86 2.86 9.29
C ALA A 17 15.31 2.78 9.81
N ARG A 18 16.23 2.28 8.98
CA ARG A 18 17.67 2.23 9.30
C ARG A 18 18.25 3.64 9.43
N LEU A 19 17.95 4.52 8.47
CA LEU A 19 18.38 5.92 8.48
C LEU A 19 17.87 6.66 9.73
N LEU A 20 16.60 6.47 10.08
CA LEU A 20 16.02 7.03 11.30
C LEU A 20 16.77 6.56 12.57
N LYS A 21 17.09 5.26 12.65
CA LYS A 21 17.83 4.70 13.78
C LYS A 21 19.24 5.29 13.88
N GLN A 22 19.93 5.48 12.76
CA GLN A 22 21.26 6.10 12.70
C GLN A 22 21.23 7.57 13.10
N ALA A 23 20.27 8.34 12.60
CA ALA A 23 20.13 9.75 12.98
C ALA A 23 19.81 9.93 14.47
N ARG A 24 18.95 9.06 15.04
CA ARG A 24 18.69 9.06 16.49
C ARG A 24 19.90 8.64 17.32
N ALA A 25 20.81 7.85 16.76
CA ALA A 25 22.08 7.49 17.38
C ALA A 25 23.15 8.60 17.26
N GLY A 26 22.83 9.73 16.61
CA GLY A 26 23.76 10.85 16.43
C GLY A 26 24.74 10.68 15.27
N ASP A 27 24.45 9.80 14.32
CA ASP A 27 25.30 9.61 13.14
C ASP A 27 25.33 10.87 12.26
N ALA A 28 26.52 11.44 12.07
CA ALA A 28 26.71 12.69 11.33
C ALA A 28 26.29 12.57 9.86
N THR A 29 26.47 11.41 9.24
CA THR A 29 26.12 11.18 7.83
C THR A 29 24.61 11.13 7.68
N ALA A 30 23.92 10.42 8.58
CA ALA A 30 22.46 10.37 8.58
C ALA A 30 21.88 11.78 8.80
N LEU A 31 22.36 12.53 9.80
CA LEU A 31 21.94 13.90 10.08
C LEU A 31 22.13 14.83 8.89
N GLN A 32 23.27 14.73 8.17
CA GLN A 32 23.49 15.51 6.94
C GLN A 32 22.46 15.22 5.85
N ARG A 33 21.99 13.97 5.71
CA ARG A 33 20.94 13.65 4.74
C ARG A 33 19.60 14.31 5.10
N PHE A 34 19.26 14.39 6.39
CA PHE A 34 18.08 15.13 6.84
C PHE A 34 18.19 16.65 6.65
N GLN A 35 19.40 17.21 6.72
CA GLN A 35 19.64 18.64 6.44
C GLN A 35 19.48 19.01 4.96
N ARG A 36 19.47 18.05 4.05
CA ARG A 36 19.15 18.28 2.63
C ARG A 36 17.65 18.46 2.37
N LEU A 37 16.80 18.16 3.36
CA LEU A 37 15.38 18.48 3.27
C LEU A 37 15.20 19.99 3.39
N ASP A 38 14.33 20.55 2.55
CA ASP A 38 14.01 21.98 2.51
C ASP A 38 13.54 22.52 3.88
N ASN A 39 12.86 21.67 4.66
CA ASN A 39 12.41 22.00 6.01
C ASN A 39 12.87 20.93 7.03
N PRO A 40 14.05 21.09 7.66
CA PRO A 40 14.55 20.15 8.64
C PRO A 40 13.71 20.24 9.93
N PRO A 41 13.01 19.17 10.33
CA PRO A 41 12.24 19.16 11.56
C PRO A 41 13.17 19.15 12.78
N ALA A 42 12.75 19.78 13.88
CA ALA A 42 13.45 19.68 15.17
C ALA A 42 13.50 18.23 15.71
N GLU A 43 12.50 17.41 15.36
CA GLU A 43 12.45 15.99 15.72
C GLU A 43 12.41 15.10 14.47
N ILE A 44 13.41 14.24 14.34
CA ILE A 44 13.52 13.31 13.22
C ILE A 44 12.53 12.15 13.42
N GLN A 45 11.66 11.97 12.43
CA GLN A 45 10.58 10.98 12.42
C GLN A 45 10.65 10.14 11.14
N LEU A 46 10.00 8.98 11.15
CA LEU A 46 10.01 8.04 10.02
C LEU A 46 9.54 8.69 8.70
N LYS A 47 8.55 9.60 8.76
CA LYS A 47 8.07 10.34 7.57
C LYS A 47 9.18 11.15 6.87
N HIS A 48 10.12 11.71 7.63
CA HIS A 48 11.24 12.48 7.07
C HIS A 48 12.29 11.55 6.47
N ALA A 49 12.52 10.40 7.11
CA ALA A 49 13.46 9.40 6.58
C ALA A 49 12.96 8.83 5.25
N LEU A 50 11.64 8.61 5.15
CA LEU A 50 10.99 8.22 3.89
C LEU A 50 11.11 9.29 2.81
N ALA A 51 10.99 10.57 3.17
CA ALA A 51 11.17 11.68 2.23
C ALA A 51 12.61 11.78 1.70
N VAL A 52 13.61 11.62 2.57
CA VAL A 52 15.03 11.58 2.18
C VAL A 52 15.29 10.42 1.22
N VAL A 53 14.86 9.21 1.58
CA VAL A 53 15.05 8.01 0.75
C VAL A 53 14.32 8.15 -0.60
N ALA A 54 13.15 8.79 -0.61
CA ALA A 54 12.44 9.09 -1.85
C ALA A 54 13.22 10.08 -2.74
N GLY A 55 13.74 11.16 -2.16
CA GLY A 55 14.60 12.12 -2.86
C GLY A 55 15.86 11.47 -3.41
N GLU A 56 16.50 10.57 -2.66
CA GLU A 56 17.66 9.81 -3.13
C GLU A 56 17.33 8.84 -4.27
N ALA A 57 16.09 8.34 -4.33
CA ALA A 57 15.58 7.54 -5.43
C ALA A 57 15.11 8.39 -6.64
N GLY A 58 15.22 9.72 -6.59
CA GLY A 58 14.82 10.63 -7.66
C GLY A 58 13.34 11.05 -7.63
N HIS A 59 12.65 10.80 -6.53
CA HIS A 59 11.24 11.15 -6.32
C HIS A 59 11.10 12.36 -5.41
N ASP A 60 10.18 13.27 -5.72
CA ASP A 60 9.97 14.50 -4.96
C ASP A 60 9.44 14.24 -3.53
N SER A 61 8.68 13.15 -3.38
CA SER A 61 8.07 12.78 -2.10
C SER A 61 7.87 11.28 -1.99
N TRP A 62 7.73 10.79 -0.75
CA TRP A 62 7.35 9.39 -0.51
C TRP A 62 6.06 8.99 -1.24
N THR A 63 5.12 9.93 -1.40
CA THR A 63 3.90 9.72 -2.19
C THR A 63 4.20 9.50 -3.67
N ASP A 64 5.13 10.27 -4.24
CA ASP A 64 5.54 10.14 -5.66
C ASP A 64 6.26 8.80 -5.89
N LEU A 65 7.17 8.43 -4.99
CA LEU A 65 7.81 7.10 -5.01
C LEU A 65 6.78 5.97 -4.88
N LYS A 66 5.78 6.13 -4.00
CA LYS A 66 4.66 5.18 -3.89
C LYS A 66 3.88 5.08 -5.20
N GLN A 67 3.55 6.20 -5.84
CA GLN A 67 2.86 6.20 -7.14
C GLN A 67 3.70 5.52 -8.23
N ALA A 68 4.99 5.84 -8.31
CA ALA A 68 5.93 5.25 -9.27
C ALA A 68 6.17 3.75 -9.02
N SER A 69 6.14 3.30 -7.76
CA SER A 69 6.22 1.88 -7.40
C SER A 69 4.90 1.13 -7.57
N GLY A 70 3.80 1.85 -7.88
CA GLY A 70 2.46 1.32 -8.04
C GLY A 70 1.56 1.58 -6.82
N LEU A 71 0.25 1.70 -7.05
CA LEU A 71 -0.74 2.02 -6.01
C LEU A 71 -0.61 1.06 -4.81
N ASP A 72 -0.46 1.61 -3.61
CA ASP A 72 -0.61 0.85 -2.37
C ASP A 72 -2.10 0.61 -2.14
N PHE A 73 -2.58 -0.50 -2.69
CA PHE A 73 -3.98 -0.90 -2.61
C PHE A 73 -4.47 -1.03 -1.16
N SER A 74 -3.57 -1.33 -0.22
CA SER A 74 -3.86 -1.43 1.20
C SER A 74 -4.21 -0.09 1.86
N GLU A 75 -3.73 1.04 1.34
CA GLU A 75 -4.20 2.37 1.78
C GLU A 75 -5.35 2.88 0.89
N PHE A 76 -5.31 2.54 -0.40
CA PHE A 76 -6.31 2.95 -1.38
C PHE A 76 -7.73 2.57 -0.96
N PHE A 77 -7.95 1.32 -0.54
CA PHE A 77 -9.29 0.87 -0.22
C PHE A 77 -9.87 1.60 1.01
N GLY A 78 -9.10 1.81 2.08
CA GLY A 78 -9.67 2.49 3.26
C GLY A 78 -9.73 4.02 3.16
N GLY A 79 -9.00 4.64 2.22
CA GLY A 79 -9.06 6.09 1.97
C GLY A 79 -10.24 6.53 1.10
N HIS A 80 -10.70 5.69 0.17
CA HIS A 80 -11.64 6.09 -0.89
C HIS A 80 -13.13 5.86 -0.56
N GLY A 81 -13.51 5.99 0.72
CA GLY A 81 -14.93 5.92 1.14
C GLY A 81 -15.50 4.51 1.29
N LEU A 82 -14.68 3.46 1.19
CA LEU A 82 -15.09 2.06 1.40
C LEU A 82 -15.24 1.70 2.89
N ARG A 83 -14.96 2.68 3.75
CA ARG A 83 -15.21 2.65 5.19
C ARG A 83 -16.68 2.83 5.53
N ASP A 84 -17.51 3.23 4.57
CA ASP A 84 -18.89 3.68 4.79
C ASP A 84 -19.95 2.56 4.85
N SER A 85 -19.56 1.32 5.09
CA SER A 85 -20.54 0.24 5.19
C SER A 85 -20.00 -0.77 6.17
N LEU A 86 -20.69 -0.94 7.31
CA LEU A 86 -20.87 -2.11 8.20
C LEU A 86 -19.88 -3.29 8.17
N ASN A 87 -18.64 -3.09 7.71
CA ASN A 87 -17.68 -4.14 7.44
C ASN A 87 -16.96 -4.44 8.75
N PRO A 88 -16.90 -5.71 9.18
CA PRO A 88 -16.11 -6.09 10.34
C PRO A 88 -14.61 -5.96 10.02
N TRP A 89 -13.88 -5.35 10.95
CA TRP A 89 -12.44 -5.16 10.89
C TRP A 89 -11.76 -6.23 11.73
N PHE A 90 -10.72 -6.83 11.17
CA PHE A 90 -9.96 -7.90 11.77
C PHE A 90 -8.49 -7.51 11.86
N ASN A 91 -7.85 -7.83 12.98
CA ASN A 91 -6.40 -7.72 13.13
C ASN A 91 -5.66 -8.90 12.49
N ASN A 92 -6.33 -10.03 12.33
CA ASN A 92 -5.75 -11.27 11.80
C ASN A 92 -6.38 -11.63 10.46
N TYR A 93 -5.54 -12.06 9.53
CA TYR A 93 -5.98 -12.57 8.24
C TYR A 93 -6.87 -13.81 8.39
N ASP A 94 -6.53 -14.70 9.34
CA ASP A 94 -7.26 -15.96 9.55
C ASP A 94 -8.72 -15.72 9.95
N GLU A 95 -8.95 -14.82 10.92
CA GLU A 95 -10.30 -14.41 11.34
C GLU A 95 -11.07 -13.73 10.20
N ALA A 96 -10.40 -12.85 9.44
CA ALA A 96 -11.02 -12.18 8.31
C ALA A 96 -11.41 -13.17 7.21
N LYS A 97 -10.57 -14.19 6.96
CA LYS A 97 -10.83 -15.23 5.97
C LYS A 97 -11.95 -16.16 6.40
N ALA A 98 -12.00 -16.53 7.68
CA ALA A 98 -13.09 -17.31 8.24
C ALA A 98 -14.41 -16.56 8.07
N PHE A 99 -14.45 -15.28 8.43
CA PHE A 99 -15.64 -14.44 8.25
C PHE A 99 -16.06 -14.32 6.79
N GLN A 100 -15.11 -14.09 5.87
CA GLN A 100 -15.38 -14.05 4.43
C GLN A 100 -15.94 -15.38 3.92
N THR A 101 -15.41 -16.51 4.38
CA THR A 101 -15.87 -17.83 3.92
C THR A 101 -17.29 -18.13 4.41
N GLU A 102 -17.63 -17.65 5.61
CA GLU A 102 -18.94 -17.88 6.23
C GLU A 102 -20.03 -16.92 5.74
N ASN A 103 -19.69 -15.64 5.53
CA ASN A 103 -20.64 -14.57 5.18
C ASN A 103 -20.58 -14.17 3.70
N GLY A 104 -19.55 -14.61 2.97
CA GLY A 104 -19.23 -14.13 1.64
C GLY A 104 -18.59 -12.74 1.64
N GLY A 105 -18.31 -12.22 0.44
CA GLY A 105 -17.74 -10.90 0.22
C GLY A 105 -16.27 -10.89 -0.16
N VAL A 106 -15.69 -9.70 -0.13
CA VAL A 106 -14.35 -9.36 -0.65
C VAL A 106 -13.44 -9.02 0.51
N LEU A 107 -12.39 -9.82 0.68
CA LEU A 107 -11.36 -9.59 1.69
C LEU A 107 -10.33 -8.61 1.15
N LEU A 108 -10.23 -7.47 1.83
CA LEU A 108 -9.34 -6.37 1.44
C LEU A 108 -8.32 -6.08 2.55
N PRO A 109 -7.04 -5.86 2.18
CA PRO A 109 -6.06 -5.39 3.14
C PRO A 109 -6.28 -3.91 3.47
N TYR A 110 -6.06 -3.54 4.73
CA TYR A 110 -5.94 -2.15 5.16
C TYR A 110 -4.81 -1.91 6.14
N ARG A 111 -3.68 -1.38 5.67
CA ARG A 111 -2.46 -1.15 6.47
C ARG A 111 -2.02 -2.41 7.26
N HIS A 112 -2.43 -2.51 8.54
CA HIS A 112 -2.15 -3.62 9.45
C HIS A 112 -3.39 -4.43 9.82
N HIS A 113 -4.53 -4.13 9.21
CA HIS A 113 -5.82 -4.76 9.43
C HIS A 113 -6.36 -5.35 8.13
N PHE A 114 -7.42 -6.12 8.26
CA PHE A 114 -8.18 -6.71 7.17
C PHE A 114 -9.64 -6.41 7.38
N PHE A 115 -10.38 -6.19 6.30
CA PHE A 115 -11.82 -6.02 6.40
C PHE A 115 -12.51 -6.76 5.26
N VAL A 116 -13.70 -7.27 5.53
CA VAL A 116 -14.52 -7.95 4.54
C VAL A 116 -15.59 -6.99 4.06
N SER A 117 -15.62 -6.72 2.77
CA SER A 117 -16.61 -5.84 2.14
C SER A 117 -17.58 -6.61 1.26
N SER A 118 -18.80 -6.11 1.07
CA SER A 118 -19.76 -6.73 0.16
C SER A 118 -19.30 -6.60 -1.31
N THR A 119 -19.66 -7.56 -2.16
CA THR A 119 -19.38 -7.51 -3.61
C THR A 119 -20.01 -6.30 -4.30
N ALA A 120 -21.09 -5.74 -3.75
CA ALA A 120 -21.69 -4.47 -4.20
C ALA A 120 -20.70 -3.29 -4.21
N MET A 121 -19.63 -3.36 -3.41
CA MET A 121 -18.53 -2.39 -3.46
C MET A 121 -17.82 -2.36 -4.82
N LEU A 122 -17.76 -3.50 -5.53
CA LEU A 122 -17.11 -3.59 -6.84
C LEU A 122 -17.76 -2.63 -7.83
N ALA A 123 -19.10 -2.53 -7.81
CA ALA A 123 -19.84 -1.56 -8.61
C ALA A 123 -19.43 -0.11 -8.30
N ARG A 124 -19.17 0.22 -7.03
CA ARG A 124 -18.68 1.57 -6.63
C ARG A 124 -17.27 1.86 -7.14
N LEU A 125 -16.43 0.83 -7.27
CA LEU A 125 -15.10 0.92 -7.88
C LEU A 125 -15.16 0.94 -9.43
N GLY A 126 -16.34 0.83 -10.03
CA GLY A 126 -16.52 0.74 -11.47
C GLY A 126 -16.19 -0.64 -12.06
N PHE A 127 -16.18 -1.68 -11.23
CA PHE A 127 -16.11 -3.08 -11.65
C PHE A 127 -17.50 -3.70 -11.61
N GLU A 128 -17.76 -4.63 -12.52
CA GLU A 128 -18.98 -5.44 -12.46
C GLU A 128 -18.90 -6.39 -11.25
N GLU A 129 -20.04 -6.66 -10.61
CA GLU A 129 -20.11 -7.51 -9.41
C GLU A 129 -19.66 -8.96 -9.70
N ASP A 130 -19.77 -9.39 -10.97
CA ASP A 130 -19.35 -10.70 -11.49
C ASP A 130 -18.03 -10.62 -12.28
N HIS A 131 -17.16 -9.69 -11.93
CA HIS A 131 -15.92 -9.54 -12.68
C HIS A 131 -15.04 -10.80 -12.52
N ALA A 132 -14.77 -11.48 -13.64
CA ALA A 132 -14.05 -12.75 -13.68
C ALA A 132 -12.71 -12.70 -12.94
N ASP A 133 -11.99 -11.58 -12.97
CA ASP A 133 -10.73 -11.45 -12.21
C ASP A 133 -10.95 -11.46 -10.69
N TRP A 134 -12.06 -10.89 -10.18
CA TRP A 134 -12.37 -10.91 -8.74
C TRP A 134 -12.80 -12.31 -8.28
N GLN A 135 -13.54 -13.04 -9.12
CA GLN A 135 -13.84 -14.46 -8.90
C GLN A 135 -12.58 -15.33 -8.98
N ALA A 136 -11.66 -15.03 -9.90
CA ALA A 136 -10.42 -15.78 -10.08
C ALA A 136 -9.44 -15.61 -8.91
N ILE A 137 -9.51 -14.50 -8.17
CA ILE A 137 -8.79 -14.34 -6.89
C ILE A 137 -9.56 -14.90 -5.69
N GLY A 138 -10.78 -15.42 -5.89
CA GLY A 138 -11.66 -15.91 -4.82
C GLY A 138 -12.14 -14.79 -3.90
N PHE A 139 -12.29 -13.57 -4.45
CA PHE A 139 -12.55 -12.33 -3.72
C PHE A 139 -11.52 -12.03 -2.62
N ASP A 140 -10.35 -12.68 -2.67
CA ASP A 140 -9.28 -12.50 -1.69
C ASP A 140 -8.17 -11.64 -2.30
N PHE A 141 -8.14 -10.36 -1.92
CA PHE A 141 -7.11 -9.46 -2.43
C PHE A 141 -5.80 -9.58 -1.66
N VAL A 142 -5.82 -10.18 -0.46
CA VAL A 142 -4.64 -10.33 0.41
C VAL A 142 -3.79 -11.50 -0.05
N ARG A 143 -4.44 -12.66 -0.23
CA ARG A 143 -3.89 -13.91 -0.76
C ARG A 143 -4.73 -14.33 -1.97
N PRO A 144 -4.48 -13.70 -3.14
CA PRO A 144 -5.22 -14.03 -4.35
C PRO A 144 -4.95 -15.48 -4.75
N ALA A 145 -6.01 -16.20 -5.12
CA ALA A 145 -5.87 -17.50 -5.75
C ALA A 145 -5.14 -17.39 -7.11
N SER A 146 -5.27 -16.26 -7.79
CA SER A 146 -4.64 -15.98 -9.09
C SER A 146 -3.87 -14.65 -9.08
N ALA A 147 -2.54 -14.70 -9.10
CA ALA A 147 -1.68 -13.50 -9.13
C ALA A 147 -1.89 -12.66 -10.42
N GLU A 148 -2.21 -13.31 -11.55
CA GLU A 148 -2.49 -12.63 -12.82
C GLU A 148 -3.76 -11.79 -12.75
N ALA A 149 -4.84 -12.35 -12.22
CA ALA A 149 -6.12 -11.66 -12.04
C ALA A 149 -5.97 -10.47 -11.08
N GLN A 150 -5.22 -10.65 -9.98
CA GLN A 150 -4.90 -9.55 -9.07
C GLN A 150 -4.16 -8.42 -9.80
N THR A 151 -3.18 -8.75 -10.65
CA THR A 151 -2.43 -7.75 -11.43
C THR A 151 -3.34 -6.98 -12.39
N ARG A 152 -4.30 -7.63 -13.04
CA ARG A 152 -5.29 -6.98 -13.91
C ARG A 152 -6.20 -6.02 -13.14
N ILE A 153 -6.70 -6.44 -11.98
CA ILE A 153 -7.50 -5.59 -11.09
C ILE A 153 -6.70 -4.37 -10.68
N LYS A 154 -5.45 -4.57 -10.26
CA LYS A 154 -4.53 -3.49 -9.87
C LYS A 154 -4.32 -2.50 -11.01
N ALA A 155 -4.00 -2.99 -12.21
CA ALA A 155 -3.81 -2.16 -13.39
C ALA A 155 -5.09 -1.38 -13.78
N GLY A 156 -6.26 -2.03 -13.68
CA GLY A 156 -7.56 -1.40 -13.94
C GLY A 156 -7.89 -0.28 -12.95
N LEU A 157 -7.63 -0.52 -11.66
CA LEU A 157 -7.75 0.47 -10.60
C LEU A 157 -6.77 1.63 -10.81
N GLN A 158 -5.50 1.34 -11.09
CA GLN A 158 -4.49 2.37 -11.40
C GLN A 158 -4.93 3.26 -12.56
N ARG A 159 -5.35 2.67 -13.68
CA ARG A 159 -5.80 3.44 -14.84
C ARG A 159 -7.00 4.34 -14.52
N ARG A 160 -7.94 3.87 -13.70
CA ARG A 160 -9.15 4.63 -13.34
C ARG A 160 -8.88 5.74 -12.33
N PHE A 161 -8.02 5.51 -11.35
CA PHE A 161 -7.84 6.42 -10.22
C PHE A 161 -6.55 7.27 -10.29
N THR A 162 -5.61 6.96 -11.18
CA THR A 162 -4.46 7.83 -11.51
C THR A 162 -4.81 8.85 -12.61
N SER A 163 -5.98 8.72 -13.25
CA SER A 163 -6.46 9.66 -14.28
C SER A 163 -7.31 10.81 -13.70
N ALA A 164 -6.89 11.39 -12.56
CA ALA A 164 -7.54 12.52 -11.93
C ALA A 164 -6.53 13.61 -11.55
#